data_AF-A0AAE0ZKU6-F1
#
_entry.id   AF-A0AAE0ZKU6-F1
#
_cell.length_a   1.000
_cell.length_b   1.000
_cell.length_c   1.000
_cell.angle_alpha   90.00
_cell.angle_beta   90.00
_cell.angle_gamma   90.00
#
_symmetry.space_group_name_H-M   'P 1'
#
loop_
_entity.id
_entity.type
_entity.pdbx_description
1 polymer ?
#
loop_
_entity_poly.entity_id
_entity_poly.type
_entity_poly.pdbx_seq_one_letter_code
_entity_poly.pdbx_strand_id
1 'polypeptide(L)'
;MNDLDLHITCLQLCPLLFSMGHHNYARYLTVYFISLLNLSDSHPGAESLLRNNGFSVCRSDVPASRTAVDLMIEQTINRHAKTRGDIVGFSRSLPAYFRWSVTRHHRASYVSATHDMADIGDLSNDSHKELTPARKLHSENQVQETIKAFTAFINHFDVQPENLVCLSSGLKVLEDVASDLLKWCEDDFLPKELLDIITEDNCSENEDSIDDEGELPDASSDEIMSSEDEQSDDDF
;
A
#
# COMPACT_ATOMS: atom_id res chain seq x y z
N MET A 1 -12.13 -14.07 -4.27
CA MET A 1 -11.10 -15.12 -4.49
C MET A 1 -11.61 -16.51 -4.08
N ASN A 2 -12.90 -16.82 -4.27
CA ASN A 2 -13.48 -18.14 -3.94
C ASN A 2 -14.37 -18.70 -5.06
N ASP A 3 -14.39 -18.03 -6.20
CA ASP A 3 -15.15 -18.47 -7.36
C ASP A 3 -14.22 -19.29 -8.25
N LEU A 4 -14.52 -20.58 -8.38
CA LEU A 4 -13.76 -21.53 -9.19
C LEU A 4 -13.79 -21.15 -10.67
N ASP A 5 -14.94 -20.72 -11.17
CA ASP A 5 -15.12 -20.45 -12.60
C ASP A 5 -14.38 -19.17 -12.98
N LEU A 6 -14.42 -18.15 -12.10
CA LEU A 6 -13.60 -16.95 -12.24
C LEU A 6 -12.10 -17.28 -12.20
N HIS A 7 -11.68 -18.13 -11.25
CA HIS A 7 -10.27 -18.55 -11.13
C HIS A 7 -9.78 -19.24 -12.40
N ILE A 8 -10.55 -20.19 -12.95
CA ILE A 8 -10.23 -20.88 -14.21
C ILE A 8 -10.16 -19.88 -15.38
N THR A 9 -11.09 -18.92 -15.44
CA THR A 9 -11.12 -17.89 -16.49
C THR A 9 -9.86 -17.01 -16.44
N CYS A 10 -9.44 -16.57 -15.26
CA CYS A 10 -8.20 -15.79 -15.12
C CYS A 10 -6.95 -16.54 -15.59
N LEU A 11 -6.90 -17.87 -15.43
CA LEU A 11 -5.77 -18.68 -15.87
C LEU A 11 -5.64 -18.76 -17.40
N GLN A 12 -6.68 -18.42 -18.17
CA GLN A 12 -6.60 -18.31 -19.63
C GLN A 12 -5.64 -17.18 -20.08
N LEU A 13 -5.26 -16.28 -19.18
CA LEU A 13 -4.25 -15.25 -19.40
C LEU A 13 -2.80 -15.79 -19.39
N CYS A 14 -2.59 -17.11 -19.27
CA CYS A 14 -1.27 -17.75 -19.41
C CYS A 14 -0.38 -17.20 -20.54
N PRO A 15 -0.89 -16.90 -21.76
CA PRO A 15 -0.07 -16.32 -22.82
C PRO A 15 0.57 -14.97 -22.47
N LEU A 16 -0.07 -14.16 -21.62
CA LEU A 16 0.49 -12.88 -21.16
C LEU A 16 1.72 -13.10 -20.26
N LEU A 17 1.72 -14.15 -19.43
CA LEU A 17 2.90 -14.49 -18.64
C LEU A 17 4.07 -14.93 -19.53
N PHE A 18 3.77 -15.54 -20.67
CA PHE A 18 4.78 -15.88 -21.67
C PHE A 18 5.36 -14.63 -22.33
N SER A 19 4.53 -13.67 -22.73
CA SER A 19 5.00 -12.41 -23.35
C SER A 19 5.78 -11.52 -22.39
N MET A 20 5.46 -11.55 -21.10
CA MET A 20 6.15 -10.78 -20.05
C MET A 20 7.44 -11.45 -19.55
N GLY A 21 7.90 -12.52 -20.20
CA GLY A 21 9.17 -13.18 -19.87
C GLY A 21 9.11 -14.14 -18.67
N HIS A 22 7.93 -14.37 -18.08
CA HIS A 22 7.73 -15.28 -16.95
C HIS A 22 7.55 -16.74 -17.39
N HIS A 23 8.47 -17.24 -18.21
CA HIS A 23 8.39 -18.56 -18.85
C HIS A 23 8.20 -19.73 -17.88
N ASN A 24 8.90 -19.71 -16.73
CA ASN A 24 8.76 -20.77 -15.73
C ASN A 24 7.35 -20.77 -15.13
N TYR A 25 6.82 -19.60 -14.77
CA TYR A 25 5.46 -19.47 -14.28
C TYR A 25 4.46 -19.92 -15.34
N ALA A 26 4.60 -19.49 -16.60
CA ALA A 26 3.72 -19.90 -17.69
C ALA A 26 3.69 -21.43 -17.87
N ARG A 27 4.85 -22.11 -17.81
CA ARG A 27 4.95 -23.57 -17.90
C ARG A 27 4.20 -24.27 -16.77
N TYR A 28 4.49 -23.91 -15.52
CA TYR A 28 3.83 -24.52 -14.36
C TYR A 28 2.33 -24.18 -14.28
N LEU A 29 1.96 -22.97 -14.67
CA LEU A 29 0.56 -22.52 -14.67
C LEU A 29 -0.27 -23.30 -15.70
N THR A 30 0.31 -23.64 -16.86
CA THR A 30 -0.36 -24.47 -17.86
C THR A 30 -0.65 -25.87 -17.33
N VAL A 31 0.32 -26.49 -16.62
CA VAL A 31 0.12 -27.81 -15.99
C VAL A 31 -0.94 -27.74 -14.90
N TYR A 32 -0.92 -26.69 -14.09
CA TYR A 32 -1.92 -26.45 -13.06
C TYR A 32 -3.32 -26.25 -13.66
N PHE A 33 -3.45 -25.47 -14.73
CA PHE A 33 -4.70 -25.24 -15.45
C PHE A 33 -5.30 -26.54 -15.99
N ILE A 34 -4.49 -27.37 -16.65
CA ILE A 34 -4.93 -28.70 -17.13
C ILE A 34 -5.39 -29.58 -15.96
N SER A 35 -4.69 -29.51 -14.82
CA SER A 35 -5.05 -30.27 -13.62
C SER A 35 -6.40 -29.83 -13.03
N LEU A 36 -6.72 -28.53 -13.11
CA LEU A 36 -8.02 -27.99 -12.69
C LEU A 36 -9.16 -28.41 -13.63
N LEU A 37 -8.90 -28.47 -14.94
CA LEU A 37 -9.91 -28.93 -15.91
C LEU A 37 -10.24 -30.42 -15.73
N ASN A 38 -9.25 -31.23 -15.33
CA ASN A 38 -9.41 -32.66 -15.07
C ASN A 38 -9.71 -32.96 -13.59
N LEU A 39 -10.19 -31.98 -12.82
CA LEU A 39 -10.34 -32.13 -11.38
C LEU A 39 -11.41 -33.15 -11.01
N SER A 40 -12.53 -33.18 -11.74
CA SER A 40 -13.65 -34.09 -11.47
C SER A 40 -13.26 -35.57 -11.64
N ASP A 41 -12.38 -35.87 -12.59
CA ASP A 41 -11.88 -37.22 -12.85
C ASP A 41 -10.72 -37.61 -11.93
N SER A 42 -9.78 -36.70 -11.70
CA SER A 42 -8.58 -36.98 -10.91
C SER A 42 -8.82 -36.99 -9.40
N HIS A 43 -9.70 -36.11 -8.92
CA HIS A 43 -9.96 -35.90 -7.49
C HIS A 43 -11.47 -35.67 -7.25
N PRO A 44 -12.28 -36.74 -7.22
CA PRO A 44 -13.72 -36.62 -7.02
C PRO A 44 -14.02 -35.91 -5.69
N GLY A 45 -14.88 -34.89 -5.73
CA GLY A 45 -15.23 -34.07 -4.57
C GLY A 45 -14.32 -32.85 -4.32
N ALA A 46 -13.19 -32.73 -5.03
CA ALA A 46 -12.38 -31.51 -4.93
C ALA A 46 -13.08 -30.30 -5.58
N GLU A 47 -13.82 -30.52 -6.67
CA GLU A 47 -14.59 -29.45 -7.32
C GLU A 47 -15.66 -28.87 -6.39
N SER A 48 -16.42 -29.72 -5.69
CA SER A 48 -17.43 -29.25 -4.74
C SER A 48 -16.80 -28.50 -3.56
N LEU A 49 -15.64 -28.97 -3.07
CA LEU A 49 -14.88 -28.26 -2.04
C LEU A 49 -14.45 -26.86 -2.50
N LEU A 50 -13.91 -26.74 -3.72
CA LEU A 50 -13.46 -25.46 -4.26
C LEU A 50 -14.64 -24.50 -4.49
N ARG A 51 -15.76 -24.99 -5.03
CA ARG A 51 -17.00 -24.21 -5.18
C ARG A 51 -17.58 -23.76 -3.83
N ASN A 52 -17.34 -24.53 -2.75
CA ASN A 52 -17.73 -24.19 -1.39
C ASN A 52 -16.68 -23.35 -0.64
N ASN A 53 -16.09 -22.35 -1.31
CA ASN A 53 -15.07 -21.46 -0.74
C ASN A 53 -13.77 -22.16 -0.29
N GLY A 54 -13.36 -23.24 -0.96
CA GLY A 54 -12.15 -23.99 -0.62
C GLY A 54 -10.83 -23.31 -0.97
N PHE A 55 -10.86 -22.17 -1.67
CA PHE A 55 -9.65 -21.41 -2.05
C PHE A 55 -9.08 -20.54 -0.92
N SER A 56 -9.87 -20.26 0.10
CA SER A 56 -9.49 -19.39 1.20
C SER A 56 -10.01 -19.93 2.52
N VAL A 57 -9.31 -19.59 3.60
CA VAL A 57 -9.63 -20.04 4.95
C VAL A 57 -9.97 -18.84 5.81
N CYS A 58 -10.84 -19.03 6.79
CA CYS A 58 -11.25 -18.02 7.77
C CYS A 58 -10.88 -18.52 9.17
N ARG A 59 -10.36 -17.64 10.03
CA ARG A 59 -10.10 -17.96 11.45
C ARG A 59 -11.13 -17.35 12.39
N SER A 60 -11.77 -16.25 11.99
CA SER A 60 -12.79 -15.56 12.75
C SER A 60 -14.14 -15.67 12.05
N ASP A 61 -15.21 -15.35 12.78
CA ASP A 61 -16.57 -15.32 12.23
C ASP A 61 -16.90 -13.98 11.55
N VAL A 62 -15.90 -13.10 11.39
CA VAL A 62 -16.07 -11.79 10.76
C VAL A 62 -16.25 -11.96 9.25
N PRO A 63 -17.33 -11.43 8.65
CA PRO A 63 -17.53 -11.45 7.20
C PRO A 63 -16.32 -10.84 6.46
N ALA A 64 -15.98 -11.40 5.30
CA ALA A 64 -14.86 -10.94 4.45
C ALA A 64 -13.44 -11.03 5.07
N SER A 65 -13.25 -11.72 6.19
CA SER A 65 -11.92 -11.95 6.79
C SER A 65 -11.17 -13.17 6.22
N ARG A 66 -11.70 -13.79 5.16
CA ARG A 66 -11.09 -14.95 4.50
C ARG A 66 -9.79 -14.58 3.81
N THR A 67 -8.78 -15.42 4.02
CA THR A 67 -7.43 -15.21 3.51
C THR A 67 -6.97 -16.42 2.69
N ALA A 68 -6.10 -16.20 1.71
CA ALA A 68 -5.50 -17.28 0.94
C ALA A 68 -4.83 -18.33 1.85
N VAL A 69 -4.96 -19.61 1.50
CA VAL A 69 -4.48 -20.74 2.31
C VAL A 69 -3.00 -20.58 2.70
N ASP A 70 -2.15 -20.18 1.74
CA ASP A 70 -0.71 -20.03 1.96
C ASP A 70 -0.39 -18.94 3.00
N LEU A 71 -1.04 -17.78 2.88
CA LEU A 71 -0.89 -16.69 3.84
C LEU A 71 -1.40 -17.09 5.23
N MET A 72 -2.47 -17.88 5.30
CA MET A 72 -2.94 -18.40 6.59
C MET A 72 -1.94 -19.38 7.22
N ILE A 73 -1.35 -20.28 6.43
CA ILE A 73 -0.30 -21.20 6.91
C ILE A 73 0.88 -20.38 7.44
N GLU A 74 1.25 -19.29 6.78
CA GLU A 74 2.31 -18.40 7.26
C GLU A 74 1.96 -17.76 8.61
N GLN A 75 0.76 -17.21 8.75
CA GLN A 75 0.29 -16.54 9.97
C GLN A 75 0.01 -17.49 11.15
N THR A 76 -0.21 -18.77 10.88
CA THR A 76 -0.52 -19.80 11.90
C THR A 76 0.65 -20.75 12.10
N ILE A 77 0.73 -21.79 11.28
CA ILE A 77 1.65 -22.92 11.44
C ILE A 77 3.10 -22.44 11.32
N ASN A 78 3.42 -21.58 10.36
CA ASN A 78 4.80 -21.10 10.22
C ASN A 78 5.16 -20.15 11.34
N ARG A 79 4.31 -19.17 11.68
CA ARG A 79 4.54 -18.24 12.80
C ARG A 79 4.79 -18.98 14.12
N HIS A 80 3.98 -19.99 14.44
CA HIS A 80 4.12 -20.74 15.69
C HIS A 80 5.22 -21.80 15.65
N ALA A 81 5.59 -22.32 14.47
CA ALA A 81 6.67 -23.30 14.33
C ALA A 81 8.06 -22.67 14.11
N LYS A 82 8.13 -21.41 13.65
CA LYS A 82 9.37 -20.67 13.47
C LYS A 82 9.88 -20.23 14.84
N THR A 83 11.01 -20.79 15.26
CA THR A 83 11.78 -20.28 16.41
C THR A 83 12.66 -19.11 15.97
N ARG A 84 13.15 -18.32 16.95
CA ARG A 84 14.11 -17.22 16.71
C ARG A 84 15.37 -17.79 16.04
N GLY A 85 15.51 -17.61 14.72
CA GLY A 85 16.57 -18.19 13.89
C GLY A 85 16.14 -18.74 12.52
N ASP A 86 14.84 -18.77 12.20
CA ASP A 86 14.32 -19.42 10.97
C ASP A 86 14.74 -20.90 10.86
N ILE A 87 14.50 -21.54 9.71
CA ILE A 87 15.10 -22.85 9.37
C ILE A 87 16.63 -22.72 9.19
N VAL A 88 17.16 -21.50 9.17
CA VAL A 88 18.59 -21.21 9.01
C VAL A 88 19.32 -21.53 10.32
N GLY A 89 19.79 -22.78 10.42
CA GLY A 89 20.39 -23.33 11.64
C GLY A 89 19.71 -24.62 12.10
N PHE A 90 18.59 -25.00 11.46
CA PHE A 90 18.06 -26.33 11.59
C PHE A 90 19.10 -27.33 11.07
N SER A 91 19.35 -28.37 11.87
CA SER A 91 20.40 -29.37 11.62
C SER A 91 20.52 -29.74 10.14
N ARG A 92 21.75 -29.78 9.60
CA ARG A 92 22.04 -30.30 8.24
C ARG A 92 21.61 -31.78 8.06
N SER A 93 21.01 -32.39 9.07
CA SER A 93 20.45 -33.74 9.02
C SER A 93 19.04 -33.74 8.44
N LEU A 94 18.92 -34.35 7.27
CA LEU A 94 17.66 -34.61 6.59
C LEU A 94 16.60 -35.32 7.47
N PRO A 95 16.96 -36.30 8.34
CA PRO A 95 15.98 -36.93 9.25
C PRO A 95 15.40 -35.97 10.28
N ALA A 96 16.17 -35.00 10.76
CA ALA A 96 15.63 -33.99 11.67
C ALA A 96 14.63 -33.10 10.95
N TYR A 97 14.91 -32.71 9.71
CA TYR A 97 14.00 -31.90 8.90
C TYR A 97 12.68 -32.62 8.70
N PHE A 98 12.70 -33.89 8.30
CA PHE A 98 11.48 -34.69 8.16
C PHE A 98 10.69 -34.80 9.47
N ARG A 99 11.36 -35.07 10.60
CA ARG A 99 10.69 -35.08 11.90
C ARG A 99 10.05 -33.73 12.22
N TRP A 100 10.72 -32.61 11.95
CA TRP A 100 10.15 -31.28 12.15
C TRP A 100 8.95 -31.04 11.24
N SER A 101 9.06 -31.32 9.94
CA SER A 101 7.96 -31.17 8.97
C SER A 101 6.72 -31.97 9.37
N VAL A 102 6.89 -33.18 9.89
CA VAL A 102 5.76 -34.02 10.34
C VAL A 102 5.20 -33.53 11.68
N THR A 103 6.02 -33.07 12.62
CA THR A 103 5.56 -32.76 13.99
C THR A 103 5.23 -31.28 14.24
N ARG A 104 5.55 -30.38 13.31
CA ARG A 104 5.40 -28.92 13.50
C ARG A 104 3.98 -28.46 13.82
N HIS A 105 2.96 -29.11 13.25
CA HIS A 105 1.57 -28.76 13.50
C HIS A 105 1.16 -29.12 14.93
N HIS A 106 1.58 -30.29 15.44
CA HIS A 106 1.39 -30.65 16.85
C HIS A 106 2.10 -29.68 17.81
N ARG A 107 3.32 -29.25 17.47
CA ARG A 107 4.03 -28.24 18.28
C ARG A 107 3.25 -26.93 18.33
N ALA A 108 2.70 -26.47 17.21
CA ALA A 108 1.86 -25.28 17.18
C ALA A 108 0.61 -25.46 18.06
N SER A 109 -0.05 -26.63 18.03
CA SER A 109 -1.18 -26.94 18.91
C SER A 109 -0.83 -26.89 20.39
N TYR A 110 0.34 -27.45 20.78
CA TYR A 110 0.79 -27.39 22.17
C TYR A 110 1.08 -25.95 22.61
N VAL A 111 1.74 -25.15 21.76
CA VAL A 111 1.99 -23.74 22.05
C VAL A 111 0.67 -22.97 22.22
N SER A 112 -0.32 -23.20 21.35
CA SER A 112 -1.65 -22.60 21.48
C SER A 112 -2.28 -22.96 22.82
N ALA A 113 -2.34 -24.26 23.14
CA ALA A 113 -2.92 -24.73 24.40
C ALA A 113 -2.22 -24.16 25.64
N THR A 114 -0.88 -24.03 25.61
CA THR A 114 -0.15 -23.40 26.71
C THR A 114 -0.44 -21.91 26.85
N HIS A 115 -0.69 -21.22 25.74
CA HIS A 115 -1.02 -19.80 25.74
C HIS A 115 -2.43 -19.57 26.29
N ASP A 116 -3.36 -20.44 25.91
CA ASP A 116 -4.74 -20.47 26.43
C ASP A 116 -4.74 -20.77 27.94
N MET A 117 -3.94 -21.76 28.38
CA MET A 117 -3.81 -22.10 29.80
C MET A 117 -3.17 -20.98 30.64
N ALA A 118 -2.28 -20.20 30.04
CA ALA A 118 -1.59 -19.10 30.72
C ALA A 118 -2.38 -17.78 30.70
N ASP A 119 -3.60 -17.79 30.13
CA ASP A 119 -4.44 -16.61 29.93
C ASP A 119 -3.73 -15.47 29.18
N ILE A 120 -2.76 -15.83 28.33
CA ILE A 120 -2.06 -14.90 27.44
C ILE A 120 -2.86 -14.76 26.12
N GLY A 121 -3.88 -15.62 25.92
CA GLY A 121 -4.77 -15.65 24.76
C GLY A 121 -5.77 -14.50 24.72
N ASP A 122 -5.28 -13.29 24.61
CA ASP A 122 -6.14 -12.11 24.53
C ASP A 122 -6.62 -11.93 23.08
N LEU A 123 -7.85 -12.40 22.80
CA LEU A 123 -8.59 -12.15 21.55
C LEU A 123 -8.73 -10.64 21.26
N SER A 124 -8.57 -9.80 22.28
CA SER A 124 -8.66 -8.33 22.17
C SER A 124 -7.41 -7.66 21.61
N ASN A 125 -6.25 -8.35 21.61
CA ASN A 125 -4.98 -7.82 21.12
C ASN A 125 -4.67 -8.16 19.66
N ASP A 126 -5.65 -8.66 18.90
CA ASP A 126 -5.57 -8.76 17.44
C ASP A 126 -5.75 -7.38 16.76
N SER A 127 -5.44 -6.29 17.47
CA SER A 127 -5.20 -5.02 16.81
C SER A 127 -3.97 -5.19 15.92
N HIS A 128 -4.16 -5.04 14.62
CA HIS A 128 -3.07 -5.10 13.65
C HIS A 128 -1.91 -4.22 14.16
N LYS A 129 -0.66 -4.68 14.06
CA LYS A 129 0.54 -3.97 14.59
C LYS A 129 0.64 -2.48 14.18
N GLU A 130 0.00 -2.11 13.07
CA GLU A 130 -0.05 -0.74 12.57
C GLU A 130 -1.04 0.17 13.34
N LEU A 131 -1.98 -0.42 14.08
CA LEU A 131 -2.94 0.28 14.92
C LEU A 131 -2.40 0.57 16.32
N THR A 132 -1.22 0.06 16.66
CA THR A 132 -0.58 0.34 17.95
C THR A 132 -0.28 1.84 18.07
N PRO A 133 -0.54 2.50 19.22
CA PRO A 133 -0.35 3.93 19.39
C PRO A 133 1.05 4.43 19.01
N ALA A 134 2.10 3.67 19.35
CA ALA A 134 3.47 4.00 18.98
C ALA A 134 3.69 4.01 17.45
N ARG A 135 3.03 3.11 16.73
CA ARG A 135 3.13 3.02 15.27
C ARG A 135 2.36 4.13 14.58
N LYS A 136 1.18 4.50 15.09
CA LYS A 136 0.42 5.67 14.65
C LYS A 136 1.24 6.96 14.80
N LEU A 137 1.81 7.19 15.98
CA LEU A 137 2.66 8.36 16.25
C LEU A 137 3.87 8.42 15.31
N HIS A 138 4.51 7.28 15.05
CA HIS A 138 5.63 7.22 14.11
C HIS A 138 5.21 7.58 12.69
N SER A 139 4.08 7.04 12.22
CA SER A 139 3.53 7.37 10.90
C SER A 139 3.14 8.85 10.80
N GLU A 140 2.52 9.41 11.84
CA GLU A 140 2.21 10.84 11.92
C GLU A 140 3.48 11.70 11.83
N ASN A 141 4.53 11.35 12.57
CA ASN A 141 5.81 12.05 12.50
C ASN A 141 6.42 12.00 11.10
N GLN A 142 6.35 10.85 10.41
CA GLN A 142 6.84 10.74 9.03
C GLN A 142 6.06 11.62 8.07
N VAL A 143 4.74 11.68 8.19
CA VAL A 143 3.89 12.58 7.38
C VAL A 143 4.23 14.04 7.69
N GLN A 144 4.47 14.38 8.95
CA GLN A 144 4.90 15.73 9.32
C GLN A 144 6.29 16.06 8.75
N GLU A 145 7.22 15.12 8.72
CA GLU A 145 8.54 15.30 8.11
C GLU A 145 8.45 15.49 6.59
N THR A 146 7.60 14.73 5.90
CA THR A 146 7.40 14.92 4.45
C THR A 146 6.75 16.26 4.15
N ILE A 147 5.71 16.65 4.88
CA ILE A 147 5.08 17.97 4.73
C ILE A 147 6.10 19.07 4.98
N LYS A 148 6.89 18.99 6.05
CA LYS A 148 7.95 19.96 6.34
C LYS A 148 8.95 20.06 5.19
N ALA A 149 9.38 18.93 4.63
CA ALA A 149 10.27 18.93 3.47
C ALA A 149 9.66 19.63 2.26
N PHE A 150 8.38 19.37 1.96
CA PHE A 150 7.67 20.05 0.88
C PHE A 150 7.51 21.55 1.11
N THR A 151 7.15 21.97 2.32
CA THR A 151 7.00 23.40 2.67
C THR A 151 8.33 24.14 2.77
N ALA A 152 9.43 23.43 3.00
CA ALA A 152 10.78 24.01 3.03
C ALA A 152 11.34 24.27 1.63
N PHE A 153 10.76 23.66 0.57
CA PHE A 153 11.13 24.01 -0.79
C PHE A 153 10.61 25.40 -1.13
N ILE A 154 11.54 26.25 -1.55
CA ILE A 154 11.23 27.56 -2.10
C ILE A 154 10.65 27.32 -3.50
N ASN A 155 9.46 27.87 -3.78
CA ASN A 155 8.96 27.92 -5.14
C ASN A 155 9.78 28.95 -5.92
N HIS A 156 10.61 28.47 -6.85
CA HIS A 156 11.52 29.31 -7.62
C HIS A 156 10.81 30.14 -8.71
N PHE A 157 9.52 29.89 -8.96
CA PHE A 157 8.72 30.63 -9.94
C PHE A 157 7.92 31.79 -9.34
N ASP A 158 7.65 31.78 -8.02
CA ASP A 158 6.86 32.83 -7.35
C ASP A 158 7.72 34.00 -6.86
N VAL A 159 9.02 33.77 -6.66
CA VAL A 159 9.96 34.76 -6.13
C VAL A 159 10.99 35.06 -7.19
N GLN A 160 11.03 36.30 -7.68
CA GLN A 160 12.17 36.81 -8.45
C GLN A 160 13.34 36.99 -7.48
N PRO A 161 14.33 36.08 -7.45
CA PRO A 161 15.34 36.11 -6.42
C PRO A 161 16.36 37.20 -6.73
N GLU A 162 16.67 38.08 -5.76
CA GLU A 162 17.72 39.10 -5.90
C GLU A 162 19.12 38.49 -6.14
N ASN A 163 19.31 37.22 -5.79
CA ASN A 163 20.56 36.49 -5.95
C ASN A 163 20.35 35.22 -6.77
N LEU A 164 21.38 34.77 -7.50
CA LEU A 164 21.35 33.49 -8.21
C LEU A 164 21.22 32.32 -7.20
N VAL A 165 20.24 31.44 -7.41
CA VAL A 165 19.92 30.33 -6.50
C VAL A 165 20.01 29.00 -7.24
N CYS A 166 20.46 27.96 -6.54
CA CYS A 166 20.52 26.61 -7.11
C CYS A 166 19.12 25.95 -7.08
N LEU A 167 18.57 25.60 -8.25
CA LEU A 167 17.23 25.02 -8.39
C LEU A 167 16.97 23.77 -7.55
N SER A 168 17.98 22.91 -7.35
CA SER A 168 17.82 21.66 -6.60
C SER A 168 17.94 21.83 -5.08
N SER A 169 18.54 22.92 -4.61
CA SER A 169 18.84 23.11 -3.18
C SER A 169 18.24 24.37 -2.57
N GLY A 170 17.79 25.33 -3.37
CA GLY A 170 17.29 26.63 -2.89
C GLY A 170 18.37 27.48 -2.20
N LEU A 171 19.65 27.09 -2.27
CA LEU A 171 20.76 27.83 -1.66
C LEU A 171 21.35 28.86 -2.62
N LYS A 172 21.76 30.00 -2.06
CA LYS A 172 22.48 31.05 -2.80
C LYS A 172 23.76 30.46 -3.42
N VAL A 173 23.96 30.70 -4.71
CA VAL A 173 25.16 30.29 -5.45
C VAL A 173 26.36 31.09 -4.93
N LEU A 174 27.54 30.46 -4.89
CA LEU A 174 28.77 31.14 -4.50
C LEU A 174 29.03 32.36 -5.40
N GLU A 175 29.51 33.45 -4.81
CA GLU A 175 29.72 34.73 -5.52
C GLU A 175 30.64 34.57 -6.74
N ASP A 176 31.68 33.74 -6.63
CA ASP A 176 32.62 33.45 -7.73
C ASP A 176 31.90 32.79 -8.93
N VAL A 177 31.04 31.80 -8.65
CA VAL A 177 30.28 31.07 -9.69
C VAL A 177 29.19 31.95 -10.28
N ALA A 178 28.52 32.77 -9.47
CA ALA A 178 27.53 33.73 -9.95
C ALA A 178 28.17 34.76 -10.90
N SER A 179 29.35 35.28 -10.55
CA SER A 179 30.07 36.23 -11.40
C SER A 179 30.57 35.61 -12.71
N ASP A 180 30.94 34.32 -12.70
CA ASP A 180 31.35 33.59 -13.90
C ASP A 180 30.15 33.33 -14.83
N LEU A 181 29.02 32.93 -14.28
CA LEU A 181 27.77 32.73 -15.03
C LEU A 181 27.21 34.03 -15.64
N LEU A 182 27.33 35.16 -14.92
CA LEU A 182 26.93 36.47 -15.45
C LEU A 182 27.81 36.89 -16.63
N LYS A 183 29.13 36.68 -16.56
CA LYS A 183 30.04 36.93 -17.68
C LYS A 183 29.71 36.08 -18.91
N TRP A 184 29.34 34.82 -18.69
CA TRP A 184 28.91 33.94 -19.78
C TRP A 184 27.64 34.44 -20.48
N CYS A 185 26.78 35.18 -19.77
CA CYS A 185 25.59 35.80 -20.33
C CYS A 185 25.92 37.08 -21.12
N GLU A 186 26.93 37.84 -20.68
CA GLU A 186 27.39 39.08 -21.33
C GLU A 186 28.22 38.85 -22.60
N ASP A 187 28.95 37.73 -22.70
CA ASP A 187 29.88 37.43 -23.80
C ASP A 187 29.21 36.95 -25.12
N ASP A 188 27.88 37.12 -25.30
CA ASP A 188 27.11 36.72 -26.50
C ASP A 188 27.36 35.24 -26.92
N PHE A 189 27.79 34.38 -25.98
CA PHE A 189 28.15 32.97 -26.24
C PHE A 189 26.92 32.11 -26.56
N LEU A 190 25.75 32.47 -26.01
CA LEU A 190 24.47 31.89 -26.38
C LEU A 190 23.97 32.58 -27.67
N PRO A 191 23.61 31.83 -28.73
CA PRO A 191 22.97 32.39 -29.91
C PRO A 191 21.76 33.23 -29.49
N LYS A 192 21.62 34.43 -30.05
CA LYS A 192 20.50 35.35 -29.74
C LYS A 192 19.14 34.68 -29.92
N GLU A 193 19.04 33.75 -30.87
CA GLU A 193 17.88 32.90 -31.11
C GLU A 193 17.47 32.04 -29.88
N LEU A 194 18.41 31.57 -29.07
CA LEU A 194 18.11 30.84 -27.83
C LEU A 194 17.77 31.76 -26.67
N LEU A 195 18.35 32.96 -26.62
CA LEU A 195 17.98 34.00 -25.66
C LEU A 195 16.54 34.46 -25.86
N ASP A 196 16.16 34.72 -27.11
CA ASP A 196 14.81 35.14 -27.47
C ASP A 196 13.78 34.07 -27.07
N ILE A 197 14.04 32.78 -27.32
CA ILE A 197 13.16 31.66 -26.89
C ILE A 197 13.00 31.61 -25.37
N ILE A 198 14.06 31.85 -24.59
CA ILE A 198 14.01 31.81 -23.12
C ILE A 198 13.27 33.04 -22.55
N THR A 199 13.30 34.18 -23.25
CA THR A 199 12.65 35.42 -22.82
C THR A 199 11.22 35.61 -23.35
N GLU A 200 10.88 35.07 -24.52
CA GLU A 200 9.54 35.24 -25.13
C GLU A 200 8.46 34.41 -24.41
N ASP A 201 8.80 33.23 -23.87
CA ASP A 201 7.84 32.38 -23.15
C ASP A 201 7.43 32.94 -21.76
N ASN A 202 8.04 34.04 -21.29
CA ASN A 202 7.73 34.66 -19.99
C ASN A 202 6.95 36.00 -20.09
N CYS A 203 6.48 36.41 -21.27
CA CYS A 203 5.77 37.69 -21.44
C CYS A 203 4.37 37.61 -22.06
N SER A 204 3.72 36.44 -22.12
CA SER A 204 2.32 36.38 -22.57
C SER A 204 1.46 35.35 -21.85
N GLU A 205 1.27 35.52 -20.53
CA GLU A 205 0.01 35.10 -19.89
C GLU A 205 -0.51 36.26 -19.01
N ASN A 206 -1.27 37.10 -19.70
CA ASN A 206 -2.33 38.02 -19.28
C ASN A 206 -2.58 38.22 -17.77
N GLU A 207 -2.45 39.49 -17.40
CA GLU A 207 -3.30 40.16 -16.41
C GLU A 207 -4.78 39.94 -16.75
N ASP A 208 -5.40 38.89 -16.22
CA ASP A 208 -6.86 38.87 -16.06
C ASP A 208 -7.18 39.49 -14.69
N SER A 209 -7.54 40.76 -14.75
CA SER A 209 -8.23 41.51 -13.70
C SER A 209 -9.46 40.73 -13.22
N ILE A 210 -9.41 40.17 -12.02
CA ILE A 210 -10.61 39.76 -11.28
C ILE A 210 -11.06 40.97 -10.46
N ASP A 211 -11.82 41.85 -11.12
CA ASP A 211 -12.78 42.71 -10.44
C ASP A 211 -14.06 41.89 -10.26
N ASP A 212 -14.29 41.36 -9.06
CA ASP A 212 -15.65 40.99 -8.65
C ASP A 212 -15.82 41.24 -7.15
N GLU A 213 -16.20 42.47 -6.84
CA GLU A 213 -16.85 42.87 -5.59
C GLU A 213 -18.23 42.18 -5.52
N GLY A 214 -18.23 40.95 -5.02
CA GLY A 214 -19.44 40.21 -4.65
C GLY A 214 -19.70 40.32 -3.15
N GLU A 215 -20.65 41.18 -2.77
CA GLU A 215 -21.21 41.33 -1.42
C GLU A 215 -21.49 39.97 -0.74
N LEU A 216 -20.93 39.77 0.46
CA LEU A 216 -21.33 38.71 1.39
C LEU A 216 -22.72 39.07 1.97
N PRO A 217 -23.78 38.25 1.78
CA PRO A 217 -25.02 38.49 2.47
C PRO A 217 -24.91 38.09 3.94
N ASP A 218 -25.34 39.04 4.76
CA ASP A 218 -25.44 39.03 6.21
C ASP A 218 -26.23 37.81 6.71
N ALA A 219 -25.59 36.95 7.50
CA ALA A 219 -26.27 35.85 8.19
C ALA A 219 -26.89 36.39 9.48
N SER A 220 -27.99 37.13 9.36
CA SER A 220 -28.85 37.48 10.48
C SER A 220 -30.05 36.52 10.56
N SER A 221 -30.02 35.68 11.60
CA SER A 221 -31.14 35.31 12.48
C SER A 221 -32.53 35.12 11.85
N ASP A 222 -33.00 33.87 11.86
CA ASP A 222 -34.39 33.40 12.05
C ASP A 222 -34.30 31.86 12.09
N GLU A 223 -34.98 31.04 12.89
CA GLU A 223 -35.99 31.19 13.93
C GLU A 223 -35.89 29.87 14.74
N ILE A 224 -35.77 29.95 16.06
CA ILE A 224 -36.03 28.82 16.94
C ILE A 224 -37.53 28.83 17.20
N MET A 225 -38.24 27.83 16.65
CA MET A 225 -39.58 27.49 17.08
C MET A 225 -39.67 26.00 17.41
N SER A 226 -39.91 25.75 18.70
CA SER A 226 -40.54 24.58 19.33
C SER A 226 -41.79 24.11 18.56
N SER A 227 -42.24 22.86 18.58
CA SER A 227 -42.53 21.99 19.73
C SER A 227 -43.04 20.61 19.26
N GLU A 228 -42.82 19.59 20.10
CA GLU A 228 -43.69 18.43 20.38
C GLU A 228 -44.04 17.42 19.27
N ASP A 229 -43.63 16.17 19.46
CA ASP A 229 -44.59 15.08 19.69
C ASP A 229 -43.91 13.85 20.33
N GLU A 230 -44.51 13.42 21.45
CA GLU A 230 -44.31 12.13 22.13
C GLU A 230 -45.13 11.03 21.44
N GLN A 231 -44.60 9.79 21.44
CA GLN A 231 -45.24 8.46 21.59
C GLN A 231 -44.45 7.45 20.73
N SER A 232 -43.66 6.55 21.33
CA SER A 232 -44.04 5.24 21.90
C SER A 232 -44.39 4.19 20.83
N ASP A 233 -43.57 3.14 20.78
CA ASP A 233 -43.97 1.73 20.96
C ASP A 233 -43.10 0.76 20.12
N ASP A 234 -42.44 -0.11 20.89
CA ASP A 234 -42.21 -1.54 20.69
C ASP A 234 -42.53 -2.15 19.31
N ASP A 235 -41.58 -2.91 18.75
CA ASP A 235 -41.86 -4.31 18.40
C ASP A 235 -40.56 -5.12 18.08
N PHE A 236 -40.44 -6.22 18.84
CA PHE A 236 -39.80 -7.53 18.64
C PHE A 236 -38.56 -7.74 17.74
#